data_AF-A0A8X7SJC7-F1
#
_entry.id   AF-A0A8X7SJC7-F1
#
_cell.length_a   1.000
_cell.length_b   1.000
_cell.length_c   1.000
_cell.angle_alpha   90.00
_cell.angle_beta   90.00
_cell.angle_gamma   90.00
#
_symmetry.space_group_name_H-M   'P 1'
#
loop_
_entity.id
_entity.type
_entity.pdbx_description
1 polymer ?
#
loop_
_entity_poly.entity_id
_entity_poly.type
_entity_poly.pdbx_seq_one_letter_code
_entity_poly.pdbx_strand_id
1 'polypeptide(L)'
;MAGPSNTNTEFVMIDASLLDCYLCSQRLTAPIIQCTDGHYFCDSCNDGQYNKCPVCFKYISDNRCRAMERILDSARQCPNPSPNPNSRNRFSDRFRNRSIQPVPDLVYEISDDDDESANPAGDPNAEIWFYRYPLGGRTHGPFSLAKLRNYEDYFSDVLGFSVWKMGSTSETAVPLTQLLQQMN
;
A
#
# COMPACT_ATOMS: atom_id res chain seq x y z
N MET A 1 -35.34 8.57 39.37
CA MET A 1 -34.50 9.68 38.85
C MET A 1 -33.39 9.06 38.02
N ALA A 2 -33.47 9.12 36.69
CA ALA A 2 -32.34 8.78 35.82
C ALA A 2 -31.76 10.11 35.33
N GLY A 3 -30.53 10.43 35.73
CA GLY A 3 -29.83 11.64 35.29
C GLY A 3 -29.51 11.55 33.80
N PRO A 4 -29.32 12.68 33.10
CA PRO A 4 -28.92 12.65 31.70
C PRO A 4 -27.51 12.08 31.60
N SER A 5 -27.40 10.90 30.98
CA SER A 5 -26.13 10.31 30.56
C SER A 5 -25.54 11.20 29.47
N ASN A 6 -24.64 12.10 29.89
CA ASN A 6 -23.91 13.00 28.99
C ASN A 6 -22.82 12.20 28.28
N THR A 7 -23.17 11.52 27.19
CA THR A 7 -22.18 10.86 26.33
C THR A 7 -21.55 11.94 25.45
N ASN A 8 -20.30 12.31 25.74
CA ASN A 8 -19.54 13.20 24.88
C ASN A 8 -19.22 12.45 23.59
N THR A 9 -20.09 12.60 22.58
CA THR A 9 -19.97 11.93 21.28
C THR A 9 -19.21 12.83 20.33
N GLU A 10 -17.95 12.50 20.07
CA GLU A 10 -17.13 13.18 19.06
C GLU A 10 -17.30 12.48 17.70
N PHE A 11 -17.42 13.27 16.64
CA PHE A 11 -17.55 12.77 15.27
C PHE A 11 -16.24 12.97 14.51
N VAL A 12 -15.77 11.91 13.85
CA VAL A 12 -14.57 11.93 13.00
C VAL A 12 -14.96 11.50 11.60
N MET A 13 -14.58 12.30 10.60
CA MET A 13 -14.70 11.90 9.19
C MET A 13 -13.43 11.14 8.79
N ILE A 14 -13.62 9.90 8.35
CA ILE A 14 -12.55 9.05 7.84
C ILE A 14 -12.81 8.83 6.35
N ASP A 15 -11.76 8.92 5.54
CA ASP A 15 -11.82 8.53 4.14
C ASP A 15 -12.16 7.03 4.05
N ALA A 16 -13.30 6.71 3.43
CA ALA A 16 -13.82 5.35 3.35
C ALA A 16 -12.82 4.38 2.71
N SER A 17 -11.94 4.86 1.82
CA SER A 17 -10.90 4.04 1.19
C SER A 17 -9.82 3.55 2.16
N LEU A 18 -9.64 4.23 3.30
CA LEU A 18 -8.73 3.78 4.36
C LEU A 18 -9.27 2.56 5.10
N LEU A 19 -10.54 2.24 4.88
CA LEU A 19 -11.24 1.08 5.44
C LEU A 19 -11.32 -0.08 4.45
N ASP A 20 -10.59 -0.02 3.33
CA ASP A 20 -10.49 -1.09 2.35
C ASP A 20 -9.31 -2.02 2.66
N CYS A 21 -9.53 -3.31 2.45
CA CYS A 21 -8.53 -4.34 2.57
C CYS A 21 -7.41 -4.13 1.55
N TYR A 22 -6.16 -4.16 2.01
CA TYR A 22 -4.99 -4.00 1.12
C TYR A 22 -4.80 -5.15 0.12
N LEU A 23 -5.46 -6.29 0.33
CA LEU A 23 -5.49 -7.40 -0.62
C LEU A 23 -6.66 -7.20 -1.59
N CYS A 24 -7.89 -7.55 -1.21
CA CYS A 24 -9.01 -7.56 -2.15
C CYS A 24 -9.49 -6.18 -2.63
N SER A 25 -9.02 -5.08 -2.04
CA SER A 25 -9.51 -3.72 -2.33
C SER A 25 -11.01 -3.54 -2.13
N GLN A 26 -11.62 -4.39 -1.31
CA GLN A 26 -12.99 -4.24 -0.84
C GLN A 26 -12.97 -3.78 0.62
N ARG A 27 -14.08 -3.24 1.08
CA ARG A 27 -14.25 -2.84 2.49
C ARG A 27 -13.86 -3.98 3.42
N LEU A 28 -13.07 -3.66 4.44
CA LEU A 28 -12.63 -4.62 5.46
C LEU A 28 -13.82 -5.36 6.06
N THR A 29 -13.64 -6.66 6.29
CA THR A 29 -14.60 -7.53 6.96
C THR A 29 -13.90 -8.20 8.14
N ALA A 30 -14.60 -8.28 9.27
CA ALA A 30 -14.10 -8.99 10.43
C ALA A 30 -14.01 -10.51 10.13
N PRO A 31 -13.00 -11.22 10.64
CA PRO A 31 -11.89 -10.72 11.47
C PRO A 31 -10.91 -9.84 10.68
N ILE A 32 -10.46 -8.72 11.29
CA ILE A 32 -9.47 -7.82 10.67
C ILE A 32 -8.10 -8.13 11.23
N ILE A 33 -7.12 -8.32 10.35
CA ILE A 33 -5.72 -8.56 10.71
C ILE A 33 -4.90 -7.31 10.41
N GLN A 34 -3.93 -7.01 11.28
CA GLN A 34 -3.03 -5.87 11.14
C GLN A 34 -1.58 -6.35 11.11
N CYS A 35 -0.77 -5.87 10.18
CA CYS A 35 0.69 -6.09 10.25
C CYS A 35 1.35 -5.17 11.26
N THR A 36 2.61 -5.42 11.62
CA THR A 36 3.34 -4.59 12.60
C THR A 36 3.53 -3.13 12.18
N ASP A 37 3.26 -2.79 10.91
CA ASP A 37 3.34 -1.43 10.36
C ASP A 37 1.98 -0.77 10.15
N GLY A 38 0.89 -1.47 10.47
CA GLY A 38 -0.46 -0.91 10.45
C GLY A 38 -1.27 -1.09 9.16
N HIS A 39 -0.81 -1.92 8.22
CA HIS A 39 -1.65 -2.32 7.08
C HIS A 39 -2.73 -3.33 7.52
N TYR A 40 -3.97 -3.10 7.09
CA TYR A 40 -5.14 -3.91 7.46
C TYR A 40 -5.60 -4.84 6.34
N PHE A 41 -5.98 -6.05 6.71
CA PHE A 41 -6.44 -7.10 5.80
C PHE A 41 -7.67 -7.80 6.38
N CYS A 42 -8.55 -8.30 5.52
CA CYS A 42 -9.55 -9.29 5.95
C CYS A 42 -8.82 -10.60 6.23
N ASP A 43 -9.19 -11.27 7.30
CA ASP A 43 -8.70 -12.63 7.61
C ASP A 43 -9.01 -13.61 6.47
N SER A 44 -10.18 -13.49 5.84
CA SER A 44 -10.53 -14.30 4.65
C SER A 44 -9.66 -14.04 3.42
N CYS A 45 -8.96 -12.89 3.37
CA CYS A 45 -7.96 -12.62 2.34
C CYS A 45 -6.57 -13.15 2.74
N ASN A 46 -6.37 -13.42 4.02
CA ASN A 46 -5.20 -14.04 4.59
C ASN A 46 -5.45 -15.55 4.73
N ASP A 47 -5.44 -16.28 3.62
CA ASP A 47 -5.77 -17.72 3.53
C ASP A 47 -4.74 -18.65 4.21
N GLY A 48 -4.18 -18.24 5.35
CA GLY A 48 -3.07 -18.92 6.05
C GLY A 48 -1.73 -18.91 5.30
N GLN A 49 -1.70 -18.34 4.09
CA GLN A 49 -0.52 -18.35 3.21
C GLN A 49 0.49 -17.25 3.54
N TYR A 50 0.14 -16.27 4.38
CA TYR A 50 0.97 -15.08 4.56
C TYR A 50 1.38 -14.88 6.02
N ASN A 51 2.67 -15.01 6.27
CA ASN A 51 3.30 -14.61 7.54
C ASN A 51 3.84 -13.17 7.48
N LYS A 52 3.91 -12.55 6.30
CA LYS A 52 4.37 -11.18 6.08
C LYS A 52 3.35 -10.37 5.27
N CYS A 53 3.35 -9.07 5.53
CA CYS A 53 2.52 -8.08 4.86
C CYS A 53 2.94 -7.94 3.40
N PRO A 54 2.02 -8.00 2.42
CA PRO A 54 2.37 -7.79 1.02
C PRO A 54 2.91 -6.37 0.80
N VAL A 55 2.40 -5.37 1.52
CA VAL A 55 2.74 -3.96 1.28
C VAL A 55 4.12 -3.57 1.81
N CYS A 56 4.43 -3.94 3.05
CA CYS A 56 5.66 -3.52 3.73
C CYS A 56 6.62 -4.64 4.09
N PHE A 57 6.28 -5.89 3.76
CA PHE A 57 7.09 -7.09 4.00
C PHE A 57 7.43 -7.38 5.48
N LYS A 58 6.83 -6.64 6.42
CA LYS A 58 6.94 -6.92 7.87
C LYS A 58 5.95 -8.02 8.29
N TYR A 59 6.22 -8.66 9.41
CA TYR A 59 5.37 -9.73 9.91
C TYR A 59 3.91 -9.29 10.09
N ILE A 60 3.01 -10.18 9.72
CA ILE A 60 1.60 -10.04 10.07
C ILE A 60 1.49 -10.41 11.56
N SER A 61 0.90 -9.53 12.35
CA SER A 61 0.63 -9.89 13.74
C SER A 61 -0.52 -10.90 13.74
N ASP A 62 -0.41 -11.95 14.54
CA ASP A 62 -1.50 -12.91 14.77
C ASP A 62 -2.63 -12.30 15.63
N ASN A 63 -2.67 -10.96 15.74
CA ASN A 63 -3.60 -10.27 16.59
C ASN A 63 -4.69 -9.60 15.76
N ARG A 64 -5.92 -10.08 15.97
CA ARG A 64 -7.13 -9.49 15.42
C ARG A 64 -7.32 -8.05 15.90
N CYS A 65 -7.47 -7.11 14.97
CA CYS A 65 -7.67 -5.70 15.26
C CYS A 65 -9.13 -5.38 15.61
N ARG A 66 -9.54 -5.69 16.85
CA ARG A 66 -10.89 -5.41 17.38
C ARG A 66 -11.28 -3.93 17.34
N ALA A 67 -10.31 -3.02 17.39
CA ALA A 67 -10.56 -1.58 17.30
C ALA A 67 -11.12 -1.19 15.93
N MET A 68 -10.50 -1.68 14.84
CA MET A 68 -10.99 -1.41 13.49
C MET A 68 -12.35 -2.05 13.22
N GLU A 69 -12.62 -3.23 13.78
CA GLU A 69 -13.93 -3.87 13.68
C GLU A 69 -15.03 -3.00 14.28
N ARG A 70 -14.78 -2.42 15.47
CA ARG A 70 -15.71 -1.49 16.11
C ARG A 70 -15.92 -0.22 15.29
N ILE A 71 -14.85 0.32 14.69
CA ILE A 71 -14.93 1.50 13.80
C ILE A 71 -15.80 1.19 12.57
N LEU A 72 -15.65 0.01 11.97
CA LEU A 72 -16.48 -0.41 10.84
C LEU A 72 -17.95 -0.57 11.25
N ASP A 73 -18.21 -1.18 12.39
CA ASP A 73 -19.57 -1.38 12.89
C ASP A 73 -20.26 -0.06 13.23
N SER A 74 -19.55 0.92 13.80
CA SER A 74 -20.10 2.26 14.04
C SER A 74 -20.34 3.02 12.74
N ALA A 75 -19.45 2.87 11.75
CA ALA A 75 -19.61 3.51 10.44
C ALA A 75 -20.80 2.97 9.64
N ARG A 76 -21.26 1.73 9.88
CA ARG A 76 -22.48 1.17 9.27
C ARG A 76 -23.77 1.79 9.81
N GLN A 77 -23.70 2.41 10.98
CA GLN A 77 -24.86 2.98 11.69
C GLN A 77 -25.09 4.47 11.34
N CYS A 78 -24.17 5.08 10.58
CA CYS A 78 -24.38 6.42 10.04
C CYS A 78 -25.32 6.36 8.83
N PRO A 79 -26.40 7.16 8.78
CA PRO A 79 -27.20 7.30 7.57
C PRO A 79 -26.30 7.83 6.46
N ASN A 80 -26.20 7.09 5.34
CA ASN A 80 -25.43 7.53 4.18
C ASN A 80 -25.89 8.93 3.76
N PRO A 81 -25.06 9.98 3.82
CA PRO A 81 -25.34 11.17 3.03
C PRO A 81 -25.34 10.74 1.56
N SER A 82 -26.31 11.25 0.79
CA SER A 82 -26.53 10.85 -0.60
C SER A 82 -25.22 10.85 -1.40
N PRO A 83 -25.00 9.85 -2.29
CA PRO A 83 -23.78 9.76 -3.07
C PRO A 83 -23.66 11.00 -3.94
N ASN A 84 -22.62 11.82 -3.68
CA ASN A 84 -22.31 12.95 -4.54
C ASN A 84 -21.78 12.41 -5.88
N PRO A 85 -22.47 12.65 -7.01
CA PRO A 85 -22.09 12.11 -8.31
C PRO A 85 -20.78 12.69 -8.87
N ASN A 86 -20.17 13.67 -8.18
CA ASN A 86 -18.92 14.31 -8.58
C ASN A 86 -17.67 13.82 -7.82
N SER A 87 -17.75 12.75 -7.02
CA SER A 87 -16.57 12.15 -6.38
C SER A 87 -15.71 11.38 -7.40
N ARG A 88 -14.89 12.12 -8.15
CA ARG A 88 -13.83 11.51 -8.97
C ARG A 88 -12.83 10.82 -8.03
N ASN A 89 -12.70 9.50 -8.12
CA ASN A 89 -11.62 8.73 -7.49
C ASN A 89 -10.26 9.20 -8.06
N ARG A 90 -9.63 10.17 -7.40
CA ARG A 90 -8.29 10.69 -7.72
C ARG A 90 -7.23 9.98 -6.88
N PHE A 91 -7.06 8.68 -7.09
CA PHE A 91 -5.99 7.92 -6.41
C PHE A 91 -4.62 8.04 -7.09
N SER A 92 -4.49 8.74 -8.21
CA SER A 92 -3.20 8.96 -8.89
C SER A 92 -2.42 10.21 -8.44
N ASP A 93 -2.99 11.10 -7.62
CA ASP A 93 -2.41 12.45 -7.42
C ASP A 93 -1.73 12.72 -6.05
N ARG A 94 -1.68 11.75 -5.12
CA ARG A 94 -1.17 12.02 -3.75
C ARG A 94 0.33 11.80 -3.50
N PHE A 95 1.14 11.54 -4.54
CA PHE A 95 2.59 11.62 -4.41
C PHE A 95 3.18 13.02 -4.70
N ARG A 96 2.35 14.05 -4.95
CA ARG A 96 2.84 15.40 -5.31
C ARG A 96 2.76 16.48 -4.23
N ASN A 97 2.39 16.19 -2.99
CA ASN A 97 2.30 17.25 -1.98
C ASN A 97 2.67 16.83 -0.56
N ARG A 98 3.90 16.34 -0.38
CA ARG A 98 4.57 16.51 0.91
C ARG A 98 5.24 17.87 0.86
N SER A 99 4.61 18.87 1.50
CA SER A 99 5.27 20.14 1.81
C SER A 99 6.43 19.81 2.75
N ILE A 100 7.64 19.75 2.19
CA ILE A 100 8.88 19.78 2.94
C ILE A 100 9.07 21.25 3.32
N GLN A 101 9.17 21.54 4.62
CA GLN A 101 9.50 22.88 5.08
C GLN A 101 10.88 23.28 4.52
N PRO A 102 11.07 24.51 4.03
CA PRO A 102 12.32 24.92 3.39
C PRO A 102 13.45 24.90 4.41
N VAL A 103 14.48 24.09 4.13
CA VAL A 103 15.80 24.25 4.74
C VAL A 103 16.47 25.47 4.10
N PRO A 104 17.20 26.31 4.87
CA PRO A 104 17.75 27.56 4.36
C PRO A 104 18.80 27.34 3.27
N ASP A 105 18.76 28.20 2.25
CA ASP A 105 19.57 28.21 1.03
C ASP A 105 21.07 27.99 1.30
N LEU A 106 21.57 26.83 0.88
CA LEU A 106 22.92 26.71 0.36
C LEU A 106 22.81 26.72 -1.16
N VAL A 107 22.96 27.90 -1.75
CA VAL A 107 23.22 28.05 -3.18
C VAL A 107 24.54 27.36 -3.48
N TYR A 108 24.45 26.12 -3.96
CA TYR A 108 25.55 25.45 -4.62
C TYR A 108 25.51 25.90 -6.07
N GLU A 109 26.48 26.71 -6.48
CA GLU A 109 26.69 27.09 -7.87
C GLU A 109 26.90 25.81 -8.69
N ILE A 110 25.92 25.46 -9.53
CA ILE A 110 26.02 24.34 -10.45
C ILE A 110 26.81 24.84 -11.65
N SER A 111 28.07 24.45 -11.74
CA SER A 111 28.83 24.57 -12.99
C SER A 111 28.20 23.60 -13.99
N ASP A 112 27.57 24.14 -15.03
CA ASP A 112 27.18 23.41 -16.24
C ASP A 112 28.44 22.87 -16.90
N ASP A 113 28.71 21.57 -16.75
CA ASP A 113 29.61 20.79 -17.61
C ASP A 113 29.21 19.30 -17.56
N ASP A 114 28.96 18.76 -18.76
CA ASP A 114 28.99 17.35 -19.21
C ASP A 114 27.87 16.34 -18.82
N ASP A 115 27.00 16.11 -19.81
CA ASP A 115 26.46 14.83 -20.34
C ASP A 115 26.68 13.52 -19.55
N GLU A 116 25.61 12.97 -18.96
CA GLU A 116 25.18 11.59 -19.25
C GLU A 116 23.73 11.41 -18.79
N SER A 117 22.80 11.15 -19.71
CA SER A 117 21.45 10.71 -19.35
C SER A 117 21.49 9.30 -18.73
N ALA A 118 21.79 9.24 -17.42
CA ALA A 118 21.82 7.99 -16.67
C ALA A 118 20.50 7.26 -16.86
N ASN A 119 20.54 6.11 -17.53
CA ASN A 119 19.39 5.25 -17.72
C ASN A 119 19.06 4.55 -16.38
N PRO A 120 18.00 4.97 -15.64
CA PRO A 120 17.70 4.39 -14.33
C PRO A 120 17.28 2.91 -14.42
N ALA A 121 17.08 2.38 -15.64
CA ALA A 121 16.70 0.99 -15.86
C ALA A 121 17.77 -0.03 -15.44
N GLY A 122 19.02 0.41 -15.22
CA GLY A 122 20.14 -0.42 -14.76
C GLY A 122 20.46 -0.30 -13.26
N ASP A 123 19.88 0.66 -12.54
CA ASP A 123 20.11 0.80 -11.09
C ASP A 123 19.19 -0.15 -10.30
N PRO A 124 19.73 -1.15 -9.57
CA PRO A 124 18.91 -2.06 -8.77
C PRO A 124 18.20 -1.37 -7.60
N ASN A 125 18.60 -0.16 -7.21
CA ASN A 125 17.98 0.63 -6.15
C ASN A 125 16.88 1.58 -6.66
N ALA A 126 16.71 1.72 -7.98
CA ALA A 126 15.66 2.57 -8.54
C ALA A 126 14.26 2.05 -8.17
N GLU A 127 13.45 2.89 -7.54
CA GLU A 127 12.05 2.59 -7.21
C GLU A 127 11.17 2.68 -8.48
N ILE A 128 11.25 1.65 -9.32
CA ILE A 128 10.52 1.58 -10.60
C ILE A 128 9.71 0.30 -10.79
N TRP A 129 9.75 -0.63 -9.83
CA TRP A 129 9.12 -1.94 -9.98
C TRP A 129 7.77 -2.02 -9.28
N PHE A 130 6.81 -2.64 -9.95
CA PHE A 130 5.45 -2.83 -9.48
C PHE A 130 5.06 -4.30 -9.56
N TYR A 131 4.12 -4.75 -8.73
CA TYR A 131 3.50 -6.06 -8.83
C TYR A 131 2.00 -5.99 -8.52
N ARG A 132 1.24 -7.04 -8.88
CA ARG A 132 -0.12 -7.27 -8.41
C ARG A 132 -0.12 -8.52 -7.56
N TYR A 133 -0.76 -8.46 -6.40
CA TYR A 133 -0.92 -9.65 -5.59
C TYR A 133 -1.99 -10.56 -6.21
N PRO A 134 -1.79 -11.88 -6.27
CA PRO A 134 -2.74 -12.80 -6.91
C PRO A 134 -4.18 -12.71 -6.38
N LEU A 135 -4.35 -12.37 -5.10
CA LEU A 135 -5.66 -12.23 -4.45
C LEU A 135 -6.19 -10.78 -4.40
N GLY A 136 -5.49 -9.83 -5.00
CA GLY A 136 -5.72 -8.43 -4.73
C GLY A 136 -5.32 -7.53 -5.88
N GLY A 137 -6.23 -7.34 -6.85
CA GLY A 137 -6.01 -6.63 -8.12
C GLY A 137 -5.48 -5.18 -8.03
N ARG A 138 -5.08 -4.72 -6.85
CA ARG A 138 -4.29 -3.52 -6.62
C ARG A 138 -2.87 -3.71 -7.12
N THR A 139 -2.36 -2.66 -7.74
CA THR A 139 -0.94 -2.51 -8.04
C THR A 139 -0.20 -2.03 -6.79
N HIS A 140 0.89 -2.71 -6.44
CA HIS A 140 1.80 -2.33 -5.37
C HIS A 140 3.12 -1.84 -5.95
N GLY A 141 3.73 -0.87 -5.27
CA GLY A 141 4.96 -0.20 -5.69
C GLY A 141 4.80 1.31 -5.72
N PRO A 142 5.81 2.04 -6.22
CA PRO A 142 7.05 1.49 -6.76
C PRO A 142 7.97 0.90 -5.67
N PHE A 143 8.77 -0.10 -6.05
CA PHE A 143 9.82 -0.70 -5.23
C PHE A 143 11.11 -0.80 -6.03
N SER A 144 12.24 -0.92 -5.33
CA SER A 144 13.52 -1.27 -5.94
C SER A 144 13.68 -2.78 -6.11
N LEU A 145 14.46 -3.20 -7.11
CA LEU A 145 14.81 -4.63 -7.26
C LEU A 145 15.63 -5.13 -6.09
N ALA A 146 16.51 -4.31 -5.53
CA ALA A 146 17.25 -4.66 -4.32
C ALA A 146 16.31 -4.98 -3.15
N LYS A 147 15.24 -4.18 -2.98
CA LYS A 147 14.22 -4.44 -1.96
C LYS A 147 13.46 -5.74 -2.25
N LEU A 148 13.04 -5.97 -3.50
CA LEU A 148 12.33 -7.21 -3.87
C LEU A 148 13.21 -8.46 -3.73
N ARG A 149 14.51 -8.37 -4.06
CA ARG A 149 15.49 -9.45 -3.88
C ARG A 149 15.59 -9.90 -2.42
N ASN A 150 15.60 -8.94 -1.47
CA ASN A 150 15.66 -9.27 -0.04
C ASN A 150 14.44 -10.04 0.49
N TYR A 151 13.38 -10.16 -0.30
CA TYR A 151 12.18 -10.92 0.02
C TYR A 151 11.90 -12.04 -0.99
N GLU A 152 12.89 -12.47 -1.78
CA GLU A 152 12.73 -13.55 -2.77
C GLU A 152 12.14 -14.83 -2.16
N ASP A 153 12.67 -15.26 -1.01
CA ASP A 153 12.19 -16.44 -0.27
C ASP A 153 10.72 -16.32 0.18
N TYR A 154 10.20 -15.11 0.32
CA TYR A 154 8.78 -14.90 0.62
C TYR A 154 7.92 -15.03 -0.63
N PHE A 155 8.43 -14.56 -1.77
CA PHE A 155 7.71 -14.63 -3.03
C PHE A 155 7.76 -16.02 -3.68
N SER A 156 8.74 -16.86 -3.35
CA SER A 156 8.82 -18.24 -3.84
C SER A 156 7.59 -19.07 -3.43
N ASP A 157 7.01 -18.76 -2.27
CA ASP A 157 5.78 -19.41 -1.79
C ASP A 157 4.52 -18.88 -2.49
N VAL A 158 4.62 -17.73 -3.17
CA VAL A 158 3.52 -17.08 -3.88
C VAL A 158 3.56 -17.48 -5.36
N LEU A 159 2.77 -18.50 -5.71
CA LEU A 159 2.62 -18.95 -7.10
C LEU A 159 2.24 -17.80 -8.04
N GLY A 160 3.03 -17.60 -9.09
CA GLY A 160 2.76 -16.60 -10.13
C GLY A 160 3.15 -15.16 -9.78
N PHE A 161 3.92 -14.94 -8.71
CA PHE A 161 4.39 -13.59 -8.36
C PHE A 161 5.23 -12.97 -9.49
N SER A 162 4.68 -11.94 -10.12
CA SER A 162 5.25 -11.29 -11.29
C SER A 162 5.32 -9.78 -11.10
N VAL A 163 6.39 -9.18 -11.61
CA VAL A 163 6.70 -7.75 -11.48
C VAL A 163 6.83 -7.09 -12.86
N TRP A 164 6.56 -5.80 -12.97
CA TRP A 164 6.78 -5.01 -14.18
C TRP A 164 7.37 -3.63 -13.85
N LYS A 165 7.99 -2.97 -14.85
CA LYS A 165 8.62 -1.66 -14.70
C LYS A 165 7.63 -0.51 -14.85
N MET A 166 7.97 0.65 -14.28
CA MET A 166 7.28 1.92 -14.48
C MET A 166 7.18 2.24 -15.98
N GLY A 167 5.99 2.65 -16.43
CA GLY A 167 5.71 2.88 -17.85
C GLY A 167 5.27 1.62 -18.62
N SER A 168 5.34 0.44 -18.00
CA SER A 168 4.77 -0.80 -18.54
C SER A 168 3.46 -1.18 -17.83
N THR A 169 2.78 -2.23 -18.30
CA THR A 169 1.52 -2.73 -17.71
C THR A 169 1.71 -4.11 -17.07
N SER A 170 0.76 -4.52 -16.23
CA SER A 170 0.77 -5.86 -15.61
C SER A 170 0.74 -7.01 -16.63
N GLU A 171 0.37 -6.75 -17.88
CA GLU A 171 0.39 -7.75 -18.97
C GLU A 171 1.82 -8.10 -19.40
N THR A 172 2.76 -7.18 -19.18
CA THR A 172 4.20 -7.37 -19.44
C THR A 172 4.95 -7.87 -18.19
N ALA A 173 4.23 -8.28 -17.16
CA ALA A 173 4.83 -8.74 -15.92
C ALA A 173 5.64 -10.01 -16.16
N VAL A 174 6.82 -10.06 -15.54
CA VAL A 174 7.73 -11.20 -15.60
C VAL A 174 7.93 -11.78 -14.20
N PRO A 175 8.18 -13.08 -14.06
CA PRO A 175 8.48 -13.68 -12.75
C PRO A 175 9.68 -13.00 -12.10
N LEU A 176 9.56 -12.66 -10.81
CA LEU A 176 10.67 -12.02 -10.07
C LEU A 176 11.93 -12.89 -10.09
N THR A 177 11.78 -14.21 -9.95
CA THR A 177 12.87 -15.18 -9.99
C THR A 177 13.67 -15.12 -11.30
N GLN A 178 12.99 -14.96 -12.43
CA GLN A 178 13.64 -14.83 -13.74
C GLN A 178 14.47 -13.54 -13.85
N LEU A 179 14.01 -12.43 -13.26
CA LEU A 179 14.77 -11.17 -13.24
C LEU A 179 15.98 -11.24 -12.32
N LEU A 180 15.84 -11.85 -11.15
CA LEU A 180 16.94 -11.97 -10.20
C LEU A 180 18.09 -12.84 -10.75
N GLN A 181 17.76 -13.88 -11.52
CA GLN A 181 18.74 -14.73 -12.23
C GLN A 181 19.55 -13.99 -13.31
N GLN A 182 19.00 -12.93 -13.91
CA GLN A 182 19.70 -12.14 -14.95
C GLN A 182 20.69 -11.11 -14.37
N MET A 183 20.63 -10.86 -13.06
CA MET A 183 21.45 -9.85 -12.36
C MET A 183 22.54 -10.48 -11.48
N ASN A 184 22.90 -11.74 -11.75
CA ASN A 184 23.91 -12.52 -11.04
C ASN A 184 24.92 -13.07 -12.03
#